data_AF-A0A1J7IWV3-F1
#
_entry.id   AF-A0A1J7IWV3-F1
#
_cell.length_a   1.000
_cell.length_b   1.000
_cell.length_c   1.000
_cell.angle_alpha   90.00
_cell.angle_beta   90.00
_cell.angle_gamma   90.00
#
_symmetry.space_group_name_H-M   'P 1'
#
loop_
_entity.id
_entity.type
_entity.pdbx_description
1 polymer ?
#
loop_
_entity_poly.entity_id
_entity_poly.type
_entity_poly.pdbx_seq_one_letter_code
_entity_poly.pdbx_strand_id
1 'polypeptide(L)'
;MSTASETSDLAAAYTRKIGFPKSTINVNLDNHFKHKVYTSSSPVSGNVTITTQRNIRFDSVQILLVGNSKTRVDGVNSPREVTHTFLKMTMPVPESCYPVPRILENGQTYTVPFNFVIPNYLTMHACNHHMLHDQLQDHHVLLPPSMGGWSKDDMAPEMAKVEYSVKARVFRQPDLGASKIKVMEGTQSFMVLPASAEQPPLNITACDKLYTLTKSKTLRKSLLSSKLGRITAEAIQPPAAGLRPDGHAISGTTAQVELKFDPASADIVPPKITGVAAKLVAHTYYSAGAIASFPNMADWSRQFGAEKRGAYQTSVSLPNVTLGKTRWAQHLSSDVRRDSGYMTDEPSSPGEDDGRRGSGSSRKLKGKPSSPIFHTTTLQIPIDLGSVLAKKIPIPTFHSCITSRVYALHLTVTLSSGSAVNTVTLDLPLQIAVEPDWSLGYPMEDLPSFETAVQEAEVDDMLRPRYIHVPNQQYIGTSSLPGYGDGITAH
;
A
#
# COMPACT_ATOMS: atom_id res chain seq x y z
N MET A 1 -39.16 -29.48 62.36
CA MET A 1 -39.25 -28.73 61.09
C MET A 1 -38.30 -27.56 61.25
N SER A 2 -37.21 -27.33 60.53
CA SER A 2 -36.47 -27.98 59.44
C SER A 2 -35.22 -27.08 59.37
N THR A 3 -34.05 -27.50 59.81
CA THR A 3 -32.90 -27.84 58.94
C THR A 3 -32.90 -27.18 57.56
N ALA A 4 -31.98 -26.23 57.35
CA ALA A 4 -31.15 -26.04 56.14
C ALA A 4 -30.48 -24.65 56.18
N SER A 5 -29.23 -24.55 56.66
CA SER A 5 -28.46 -23.30 56.55
C SER A 5 -26.93 -23.49 56.61
N GLU A 6 -26.39 -24.70 56.39
CA GLU A 6 -24.92 -24.91 56.50
C GLU A 6 -24.31 -25.78 55.41
N THR A 7 -25.05 -26.15 54.36
CA THR A 7 -24.54 -27.03 53.29
C THR A 7 -24.32 -26.36 51.93
N SER A 8 -24.49 -25.04 51.81
CA SER A 8 -24.34 -24.35 50.51
C SER A 8 -22.95 -23.74 50.26
N ASP A 9 -22.12 -23.53 51.29
CA ASP A 9 -20.83 -22.83 51.14
C ASP A 9 -19.61 -23.74 50.99
N LEU A 10 -19.76 -25.05 51.22
CA LEU A 10 -18.67 -26.02 51.02
C LEU A 10 -18.60 -26.59 49.59
N ALA A 11 -19.68 -26.47 48.80
CA ALA A 11 -19.73 -26.97 47.42
C ALA A 11 -19.17 -25.97 46.38
N ALA A 12 -19.05 -24.68 46.72
CA ALA A 12 -18.51 -23.64 45.83
C ALA A 12 -16.98 -23.47 45.92
N ALA A 13 -16.32 -24.10 46.90
CA ALA A 13 -14.89 -23.96 47.13
C ALA A 13 -14.00 -24.99 46.37
N TYR A 14 -14.59 -25.99 45.72
CA TYR A 14 -13.86 -27.07 45.03
C TYR A 14 -14.14 -27.13 43.52
N THR A 15 -13.97 -26.00 42.84
CA THR A 15 -13.58 -26.04 41.43
C THR A 15 -12.67 -24.86 41.08
N ARG A 16 -11.57 -24.70 41.84
CA ARG A 16 -10.38 -24.11 41.21
C ARG A 16 -10.01 -25.07 40.09
N LYS A 17 -10.32 -24.70 38.84
CA LYS A 17 -9.66 -25.29 37.68
C LYS A 17 -8.17 -25.11 37.94
N ILE A 18 -7.51 -26.17 38.39
CA ILE A 18 -6.06 -26.26 38.41
C ILE A 18 -5.68 -26.20 36.94
N GLY A 19 -5.42 -24.99 36.45
CA GLY A 19 -4.87 -24.80 35.13
C GLY A 19 -3.49 -25.44 35.17
N PHE A 20 -3.37 -26.66 34.65
CA PHE A 20 -2.06 -27.24 34.42
C PHE A 20 -1.29 -26.23 33.58
N PRO A 21 -0.09 -25.81 34.01
CA PRO A 21 0.71 -24.89 33.23
C PRO A 21 0.90 -25.51 31.84
N LYS A 22 0.80 -24.68 30.79
CA LYS A 22 1.00 -25.11 29.40
C LYS A 22 2.46 -24.88 29.03
N SER A 23 3.02 -25.73 28.17
CA SER A 23 4.31 -25.42 27.55
C SER A 23 4.17 -24.14 26.73
N THR A 24 5.14 -23.23 26.83
CA THR A 24 5.10 -21.92 26.20
C THR A 24 6.39 -21.63 25.45
N ILE A 25 6.26 -20.82 24.41
CA ILE A 25 7.36 -20.23 23.68
C ILE A 25 7.01 -18.77 23.47
N ASN A 26 7.79 -17.89 24.11
CA ASN A 26 7.55 -16.46 24.09
C ASN A 26 8.68 -15.77 23.33
N VAL A 27 8.32 -14.81 22.48
CA VAL A 27 9.26 -13.99 21.74
C VAL A 27 9.28 -12.62 22.41
N ASN A 28 10.36 -12.30 23.12
CA ASN A 28 10.49 -11.06 23.87
C ASN A 28 11.39 -10.11 23.10
N LEU A 29 10.87 -8.95 22.70
CA LEU A 29 11.62 -7.92 21.97
C LEU A 29 12.22 -6.91 22.94
N ASP A 30 13.48 -6.51 22.72
CA ASP A 30 14.16 -5.54 23.56
C ASP A 30 13.58 -4.14 23.39
N ASN A 31 13.40 -3.42 24.50
CA ASN A 31 12.87 -2.05 24.53
C ASN A 31 11.58 -1.90 23.72
N HIS A 32 10.74 -2.94 23.67
CA HIS A 32 9.49 -2.95 22.94
C HIS A 32 8.31 -2.62 23.86
N PHE A 33 7.41 -1.79 23.36
CA PHE A 33 6.12 -1.52 23.95
C PHE A 33 5.07 -1.54 22.86
N LYS A 34 3.79 -1.69 23.25
CA LYS A 34 2.65 -1.95 22.34
C LYS A 34 2.53 -1.00 21.15
N HIS A 35 3.00 0.24 21.30
CA HIS A 35 2.87 1.30 20.30
C HIS A 35 4.21 1.70 19.66
N LYS A 36 5.29 0.94 19.91
CA LYS A 36 6.58 1.20 19.28
C LYS A 36 6.47 0.91 17.78
N VAL A 37 6.88 1.89 17.00
CA VAL A 37 7.00 1.80 15.55
C VAL A 37 8.47 1.56 15.22
N TYR A 38 8.72 0.59 14.34
CA TYR A 38 10.02 0.35 13.74
C TYR A 38 10.02 0.92 12.33
N THR A 39 11.19 1.29 11.81
CA THR A 39 11.36 1.77 10.44
C THR A 39 12.47 0.98 9.74
N SER A 40 12.75 1.31 8.48
CA SER A 40 13.86 0.72 7.74
C SER A 40 15.17 0.91 8.52
N SER A 41 16.05 -0.09 8.48
CA SER A 41 17.30 -0.16 9.26
C SER A 41 17.12 -0.27 10.79
N SER A 42 15.89 -0.31 11.32
CA SER A 42 15.69 -0.53 12.76
C SER A 42 16.14 -1.93 13.20
N PRO A 43 16.88 -2.05 14.31
CA PRO A 43 17.18 -3.33 14.91
C PRO A 43 15.93 -3.89 15.60
N VAL A 44 15.66 -5.17 15.37
CA VAL A 44 14.63 -5.98 16.01
C VAL A 44 15.35 -7.12 16.73
N SER A 45 15.83 -6.82 17.93
CA SER A 45 16.55 -7.76 18.80
C SER A 45 15.71 -8.25 19.97
N GLY A 46 16.12 -9.37 20.54
CA GLY A 46 15.49 -9.91 21.72
C GLY A 46 15.85 -11.36 21.99
N ASN A 47 14.98 -12.03 22.75
CA ASN A 47 15.19 -13.41 23.18
C ASN A 47 13.91 -14.23 23.04
N VAL A 48 14.05 -15.46 22.57
CA VAL A 48 13.01 -16.48 22.63
C VAL A 48 13.18 -17.26 23.93
N THR A 49 12.12 -17.32 24.75
CA THR A 49 12.09 -18.18 25.95
C THR A 49 11.17 -19.37 25.73
N ILE A 50 11.68 -20.58 25.99
CA ILE A 50 10.97 -21.85 25.79
C ILE A 50 10.88 -22.54 27.14
N THR A 51 9.66 -22.78 27.62
CA THR A 51 9.41 -23.47 28.89
C THR A 51 8.45 -24.63 28.66
N THR A 52 8.85 -25.84 29.04
CA THR A 52 8.08 -27.06 28.78
C THR A 52 7.57 -27.70 30.05
N GLN A 53 6.38 -28.31 29.99
CA GLN A 53 5.69 -28.92 31.15
C GLN A 53 5.80 -30.46 31.15
N ARG A 54 6.62 -30.97 30.24
CA ARG A 54 7.04 -32.35 30.09
C ARG A 54 8.33 -32.34 29.28
N ASN A 55 9.07 -33.44 29.31
CA ASN A 55 10.25 -33.58 28.45
C ASN A 55 9.82 -33.61 26.98
N ILE A 56 10.36 -32.70 26.16
CA ILE A 56 10.09 -32.62 24.72
C ILE A 56 11.39 -32.84 23.96
N ARG A 57 11.48 -33.96 23.25
CA ARG A 57 12.53 -34.15 22.24
C ARG A 57 12.30 -33.19 21.07
N PHE A 58 13.38 -32.56 20.62
CA PHE A 58 13.37 -31.67 19.48
C PHE A 58 14.64 -31.83 18.66
N ASP A 59 14.61 -31.31 17.44
CA ASP A 59 15.72 -31.42 16.49
C ASP A 59 16.19 -30.06 16.01
N SER A 60 15.34 -29.04 15.96
CA SER A 60 15.80 -27.68 15.64
C SER A 60 14.87 -26.61 16.19
N VAL A 61 15.45 -25.46 16.49
CA VAL A 61 14.74 -24.21 16.77
C VAL A 61 14.93 -23.28 15.57
N GLN A 62 13.83 -22.70 15.08
CA GLN A 62 13.84 -21.74 13.98
C GLN A 62 13.29 -20.40 14.47
N ILE A 63 14.04 -19.33 14.24
CA ILE A 63 13.61 -17.96 14.53
C ILE A 63 13.54 -17.20 13.20
N LEU A 64 12.39 -16.59 12.93
CA LEU A 64 12.10 -15.92 11.66
C LEU A 64 11.59 -14.49 11.91
N LEU A 65 12.03 -13.53 11.10
CA LEU A 65 11.28 -12.29 10.89
C LEU A 65 10.46 -12.43 9.61
N VAL A 66 9.15 -12.23 9.70
CA VAL A 66 8.22 -12.42 8.59
C VAL A 66 7.32 -11.21 8.41
N GLY A 67 7.25 -10.71 7.18
CA GLY A 67 6.29 -9.72 6.70
C GLY A 67 5.26 -10.37 5.79
N ASN A 68 3.97 -10.20 6.10
CA ASN A 68 2.86 -10.77 5.31
C ASN A 68 1.85 -9.70 4.94
N SER A 69 1.45 -9.67 3.67
CA SER A 69 0.24 -9.00 3.21
C SER A 69 -0.90 -10.02 3.17
N LYS A 70 -2.07 -9.65 3.69
CA LYS A 70 -3.27 -10.47 3.68
C LYS A 70 -4.40 -9.71 3.01
N THR A 71 -5.08 -10.37 2.09
CA THR A 71 -6.24 -9.81 1.41
C THR A 71 -7.42 -10.75 1.50
N ARG A 72 -8.63 -10.19 1.60
CA ARG A 72 -9.90 -10.93 1.49
C ARG A 72 -10.72 -10.33 0.36
N VAL A 73 -11.05 -11.14 -0.64
CA VAL A 73 -11.91 -10.72 -1.76
C VAL A 73 -13.15 -11.60 -1.77
N ASP A 74 -14.32 -10.97 -1.77
CA ASP A 74 -15.59 -11.69 -1.82
C ASP A 74 -15.85 -12.18 -3.25
N GLY A 75 -15.74 -13.49 -3.46
CA GLY A 75 -16.02 -14.13 -4.75
C GLY A 75 -17.49 -14.55 -4.88
N VAL A 76 -17.93 -14.82 -6.11
CA VAL A 76 -19.33 -15.22 -6.45
C VAL A 76 -19.83 -16.43 -5.63
N ASN A 77 -18.94 -17.34 -5.23
CA ASN A 77 -19.31 -18.57 -4.50
C ASN A 77 -18.71 -18.68 -3.08
N SER A 78 -17.67 -17.89 -2.75
CA SER A 78 -17.08 -17.84 -1.40
C SER A 78 -16.04 -16.72 -1.28
N PRO A 79 -15.83 -16.16 -0.07
CA PRO A 79 -14.69 -15.29 0.21
C PRO A 79 -13.37 -16.03 -0.02
N ARG A 80 -12.42 -15.36 -0.67
CA ARG A 80 -11.06 -15.85 -0.86
C ARG A 80 -10.10 -15.01 -0.05
N GLU A 81 -9.42 -15.66 0.88
CA GLU A 81 -8.31 -15.07 1.63
C GLU A 81 -6.98 -15.48 1.00
N VAL A 82 -6.11 -14.50 0.77
CA VAL A 82 -4.76 -14.70 0.23
C VAL A 82 -3.76 -14.11 1.19
N THR A 83 -2.68 -14.85 1.45
CA THR A 83 -1.53 -14.38 2.21
C THR A 83 -0.30 -14.40 1.31
N HIS A 84 0.35 -13.25 1.16
CA HIS A 84 1.61 -13.11 0.45
C HIS A 84 2.73 -12.77 1.44
N THR A 85 3.72 -13.66 1.58
CA THR A 85 4.91 -13.42 2.38
C THR A 85 5.93 -12.66 1.55
N PHE A 86 6.01 -11.35 1.76
CA PHE A 86 6.93 -10.47 1.02
C PHE A 86 8.31 -10.38 1.69
N LEU A 87 8.41 -10.66 3.00
CA LEU A 87 9.66 -10.65 3.75
C LEU A 87 9.78 -11.91 4.59
N LYS A 88 10.93 -12.59 4.51
CA LYS A 88 11.26 -13.74 5.34
C LYS A 88 12.77 -13.79 5.59
N MET A 89 13.18 -13.41 6.80
CA MET A 89 14.56 -13.52 7.25
C MET A 89 14.66 -14.65 8.27
N THR A 90 15.74 -15.42 8.24
CA THR A 90 15.98 -16.53 9.17
C THR A 90 17.21 -16.22 10.03
N MET A 91 17.08 -16.32 11.34
CA MET A 91 18.23 -16.26 12.23
C MET A 91 18.78 -17.68 12.45
N PRO A 92 20.05 -17.97 12.11
CA PRO A 92 20.67 -19.23 12.43
C PRO A 92 20.79 -19.41 13.96
N VAL A 93 20.43 -20.59 14.46
CA VAL A 93 20.60 -20.94 15.88
C VAL A 93 21.77 -21.91 15.99
N PRO A 94 22.89 -21.51 16.63
CA PRO A 94 24.04 -22.38 16.78
C PRO A 94 23.72 -23.66 17.57
N GLU A 95 24.38 -24.76 17.20
CA GLU A 95 24.27 -26.04 17.92
C GLU A 95 24.68 -25.93 19.40
N SER A 96 25.59 -25.02 19.71
CA SER A 96 26.00 -24.72 21.09
C SER A 96 24.87 -24.14 21.97
N CYS A 97 23.78 -23.65 21.37
CA CYS A 97 22.61 -23.17 22.11
C CYS A 97 21.64 -24.30 22.50
N TYR A 98 21.85 -25.54 22.03
CA TYR A 98 20.97 -26.65 22.31
C TYR A 98 21.43 -27.44 23.55
N PRO A 99 20.50 -27.85 24.43
CA PRO A 99 20.83 -28.82 25.47
C PRO A 99 21.31 -30.14 24.86
N VAL A 100 22.18 -30.82 25.61
CA VAL A 100 22.66 -32.17 25.31
C VAL A 100 22.19 -33.10 26.43
N PRO A 101 21.36 -34.12 26.14
CA PRO A 101 20.77 -34.45 24.84
C PRO A 101 19.70 -33.42 24.40
N ARG A 102 19.27 -33.44 23.12
CA ARG A 102 18.25 -32.51 22.57
C ARG A 102 16.84 -32.76 23.14
N ILE A 103 16.69 -32.43 24.41
CA ILE A 103 15.47 -32.57 25.20
C ILE A 103 15.27 -31.24 25.90
N LEU A 104 14.10 -30.63 25.69
CA LEU A 104 13.61 -29.55 26.53
C LEU A 104 13.02 -30.20 27.78
N GLU A 105 13.68 -30.02 28.91
CA GLU A 105 13.32 -30.66 30.18
C GLU A 105 12.09 -30.01 30.82
N ASN A 106 11.33 -30.82 31.56
CA ASN A 106 10.17 -30.34 32.30
C ASN A 106 10.57 -29.25 33.32
N GLY A 107 9.87 -28.12 33.30
CA GLY A 107 10.07 -26.99 34.22
C GLY A 107 11.28 -26.11 33.88
N GLN A 108 12.17 -26.56 33.00
CA GLN A 108 13.35 -25.79 32.59
C GLN A 108 12.98 -24.74 31.54
N THR A 109 13.61 -23.56 31.66
CA THR A 109 13.48 -22.48 30.67
C THR A 109 14.77 -22.37 29.87
N TYR A 110 14.63 -22.38 28.55
CA TYR A 110 15.71 -22.21 27.59
C TYR A 110 15.57 -20.85 26.89
N THR A 111 16.69 -20.17 26.69
CA THR A 111 16.71 -18.83 26.09
C THR A 111 17.58 -18.82 24.85
N VAL A 112 17.04 -18.33 23.72
CA VAL A 112 17.78 -18.22 22.45
C VAL A 112 17.72 -16.76 21.97
N PRO A 113 18.86 -16.05 21.89
CA PRO A 113 18.90 -14.67 21.43
C PRO A 113 18.67 -14.57 19.92
N PHE A 114 18.16 -13.43 19.47
CA PHE A 114 18.08 -13.07 18.05
C PHE A 114 18.28 -11.57 17.85
N ASN A 115 18.69 -11.21 16.65
CA ASN A 115 18.84 -9.84 16.18
C ASN A 115 18.57 -9.80 14.66
N PHE A 116 17.54 -9.06 14.27
CA PHE A 116 17.26 -8.77 12.86
C PHE A 116 17.43 -7.27 12.62
N VAL A 117 17.70 -6.89 11.37
CA VAL A 117 17.61 -5.50 10.91
C VAL A 117 16.53 -5.45 9.83
N ILE A 118 15.57 -4.52 9.96
CA ILE A 118 14.56 -4.33 8.92
C ILE A 118 15.26 -3.81 7.66
N PRO A 119 15.17 -4.49 6.51
CA PRO A 119 15.89 -4.06 5.31
C PRO A 119 15.26 -2.79 4.72
N ASN A 120 16.00 -2.06 3.89
CA ASN A 120 15.43 -0.93 3.14
C ASN A 120 14.63 -1.39 1.92
N TYR A 121 15.04 -2.52 1.32
CA TYR A 121 14.44 -3.11 0.14
C TYR A 121 14.23 -4.60 0.35
N LEU A 122 13.22 -5.14 -0.33
CA LEU A 122 13.02 -6.57 -0.46
C LEU A 122 13.99 -7.16 -1.49
N THR A 123 14.18 -8.47 -1.45
CA THR A 123 14.94 -9.14 -2.49
C THR A 123 14.23 -9.01 -3.82
N MET A 124 14.98 -9.02 -4.93
CA MET A 124 14.42 -8.93 -6.29
C MET A 124 13.34 -9.98 -6.55
N HIS A 125 13.40 -11.12 -5.85
CA HIS A 125 12.45 -12.22 -5.97
C HIS A 125 11.18 -12.09 -5.10
N ALA A 126 11.06 -11.03 -4.31
CA ALA A 126 9.82 -10.75 -3.58
C ALA A 126 8.65 -10.42 -4.53
N CYS A 127 8.94 -10.04 -5.78
CA CYS A 127 7.98 -9.81 -6.85
C CYS A 127 8.44 -10.52 -8.14
N ASN A 128 7.87 -11.70 -8.43
CA ASN A 128 8.22 -12.52 -9.60
C ASN A 128 7.06 -12.69 -10.60
N HIS A 129 6.06 -11.80 -10.56
CA HIS A 129 4.94 -11.85 -11.49
C HIS A 129 5.15 -10.91 -12.65
N HIS A 130 4.44 -11.16 -13.75
CA HIS A 130 4.47 -10.28 -14.91
C HIS A 130 3.90 -8.89 -14.55
N MET A 131 4.59 -7.85 -15.02
CA MET A 131 4.28 -6.44 -14.78
C MET A 131 3.99 -5.75 -16.12
N LEU A 132 3.06 -4.80 -16.11
CA LEU A 132 2.75 -3.98 -17.29
C LEU A 132 3.63 -2.72 -17.39
N HIS A 133 4.32 -2.35 -16.30
CA HIS A 133 5.23 -1.20 -16.22
C HIS A 133 6.45 -1.52 -15.37
N ASP A 134 7.64 -1.15 -15.87
CA ASP A 134 8.93 -1.41 -15.21
C ASP A 134 9.02 -0.73 -13.83
N GLN A 135 8.59 0.54 -13.75
CA GLN A 135 8.58 1.30 -12.49
C GLN A 135 7.77 0.62 -11.37
N LEU A 136 6.76 -0.19 -11.72
CA LEU A 136 5.94 -0.85 -10.71
C LEU A 136 6.73 -1.95 -9.98
N GLN A 137 7.71 -2.58 -10.63
CA GLN A 137 8.59 -3.54 -9.97
C GLN A 137 9.43 -2.85 -8.88
N ASP A 138 9.96 -1.66 -9.16
CA ASP A 138 10.73 -0.87 -8.20
C ASP A 138 9.91 -0.53 -6.95
N HIS A 139 8.60 -0.29 -7.11
CA HIS A 139 7.72 -0.10 -5.96
C HIS A 139 7.41 -1.41 -5.22
N HIS A 140 7.23 -2.52 -5.93
CA HIS A 140 6.88 -3.81 -5.33
C HIS A 140 8.02 -4.41 -4.49
N VAL A 141 9.26 -3.97 -4.71
CA VAL A 141 10.42 -4.35 -3.88
C VAL A 141 10.64 -3.41 -2.69
N LEU A 142 9.81 -2.38 -2.50
CA LEU A 142 9.79 -1.61 -1.26
C LEU A 142 8.97 -2.35 -0.20
N LEU A 143 9.33 -2.15 1.07
CA LEU A 143 8.54 -2.68 2.18
C LEU A 143 7.19 -1.95 2.26
N PRO A 144 6.05 -2.67 2.35
CA PRO A 144 4.77 -2.05 2.65
C PRO A 144 4.70 -1.66 4.15
N PRO A 145 4.09 -0.52 4.53
CA PRO A 145 3.84 -0.20 5.92
C PRO A 145 2.88 -1.20 6.56
N SER A 146 2.96 -1.34 7.89
CA SER A 146 1.91 -2.01 8.66
C SER A 146 0.55 -1.38 8.34
N MET A 147 -0.46 -2.23 8.15
CA MET A 147 -1.83 -1.83 7.78
C MET A 147 -2.83 -2.73 8.50
N GLY A 148 -3.91 -2.16 9.05
CA GLY A 148 -5.01 -2.86 9.71
C GLY A 148 -4.69 -3.37 11.12
N GLY A 149 -3.66 -2.83 11.78
CA GLY A 149 -3.20 -3.26 13.11
C GLY A 149 -2.82 -2.13 14.08
N TRP A 150 -3.09 -0.87 13.70
CA TRP A 150 -2.71 0.31 14.46
C TRP A 150 -3.65 0.58 15.65
N SER A 151 -3.17 1.35 16.63
CA SER A 151 -3.96 1.72 17.81
C SER A 151 -5.08 2.73 17.53
N LYS A 152 -4.90 3.57 16.51
CA LYS A 152 -5.95 4.39 15.91
C LYS A 152 -6.25 3.86 14.51
N ASP A 153 -7.42 4.23 14.00
CA ASP A 153 -7.83 3.90 12.63
C ASP A 153 -6.84 4.46 11.60
N ASP A 154 -6.25 3.58 10.80
CA ASP A 154 -5.30 3.87 9.72
C ASP A 154 -5.98 4.01 8.35
N MET A 155 -7.31 4.08 8.35
CA MET A 155 -8.17 4.16 7.17
C MET A 155 -8.13 2.88 6.32
N ALA A 156 -7.65 1.75 6.82
CA ALA A 156 -7.67 0.47 6.11
C ALA A 156 -9.03 -0.25 6.19
N PRO A 157 -9.46 -0.94 5.12
CA PRO A 157 -10.57 -1.87 5.20
C PRO A 157 -10.14 -3.15 5.94
N GLU A 158 -11.12 -3.90 6.45
CA GLU A 158 -10.89 -5.24 7.02
C GLU A 158 -10.24 -6.21 6.00
N MET A 159 -10.53 -6.00 4.71
CA MET A 159 -10.11 -6.82 3.59
C MET A 159 -8.62 -6.72 3.26
N ALA A 160 -7.87 -5.80 3.86
CA ALA A 160 -6.47 -5.57 3.55
C ALA A 160 -5.66 -5.38 4.83
N LYS A 161 -4.63 -6.22 5.02
CA LYS A 161 -3.76 -6.17 6.20
C LYS A 161 -2.30 -6.37 5.82
N VAL A 162 -1.40 -5.69 6.52
CA VAL A 162 0.06 -5.89 6.41
C VAL A 162 0.62 -6.07 7.82
N GLU A 163 1.23 -7.22 8.07
CA GLU A 163 1.70 -7.62 9.40
C GLU A 163 3.19 -7.99 9.38
N TYR A 164 3.90 -7.53 10.41
CA TYR A 164 5.27 -7.91 10.70
C TYR A 164 5.33 -8.65 12.02
N SER A 165 6.13 -9.72 12.08
CA SER A 165 6.27 -10.54 13.27
C SER A 165 7.60 -11.26 13.34
N VAL A 166 8.11 -11.45 14.57
CA VAL A 166 9.13 -12.46 14.85
C VAL A 166 8.42 -13.75 15.28
N LYS A 167 8.75 -14.86 14.63
CA LYS A 167 8.19 -16.20 14.88
C LYS A 167 9.28 -17.13 15.34
N ALA A 168 9.07 -17.80 16.46
CA ALA A 168 9.95 -18.85 16.96
C ALA A 168 9.22 -20.19 16.88
N ARG A 169 9.88 -21.22 16.36
CA ARG A 169 9.31 -22.56 16.14
C ARG A 169 10.26 -23.63 16.62
N VAL A 170 9.72 -24.63 17.29
CA VAL A 170 10.46 -25.85 17.66
C VAL A 170 9.97 -26.97 16.76
N PHE A 171 10.92 -27.66 16.12
CA PHE A 171 10.65 -28.78 15.24
C PHE A 171 11.21 -30.08 15.80
N ARG A 172 10.47 -31.17 15.58
CA ARG A 172 10.92 -32.54 15.78
C ARG A 172 10.91 -33.29 14.45
N GLN A 173 11.93 -34.07 14.18
CA GLN A 173 12.09 -34.93 13.02
C GLN A 173 12.27 -36.37 13.53
N PRO A 174 11.20 -37.19 13.49
CA PRO A 174 11.22 -38.52 14.10
C PRO A 174 12.28 -39.45 13.51
N ASP A 175 12.46 -39.40 12.18
CA ASP A 175 13.37 -40.24 11.42
C ASP A 175 14.21 -39.41 10.45
N LEU A 176 15.41 -39.89 10.12
CA LEU A 176 16.27 -39.26 9.12
C LEU A 176 15.51 -39.18 7.77
N GLY A 177 15.34 -37.97 7.23
CA GLY A 177 14.60 -37.74 5.98
C GLY A 177 13.08 -37.58 6.13
N ALA A 178 12.49 -37.81 7.31
CA ALA A 178 11.07 -37.52 7.54
C ALA A 178 10.79 -36.01 7.58
N SER A 179 9.52 -35.63 7.31
CA SER A 179 9.09 -34.24 7.40
C SER A 179 9.19 -33.72 8.83
N LYS A 180 9.71 -32.49 8.99
CA LYS A 180 9.79 -31.80 10.29
C LYS A 180 8.38 -31.51 10.83
N ILE A 181 8.11 -31.94 12.05
CA ILE A 181 6.85 -31.71 12.77
C ILE A 181 7.04 -30.49 13.68
N LYS A 182 6.22 -29.46 13.50
CA LYS A 182 6.21 -28.29 14.38
C LYS A 182 5.53 -28.64 15.70
N VAL A 183 6.30 -28.67 16.79
CA VAL A 183 5.78 -29.06 18.12
C VAL A 183 5.39 -27.86 18.98
N MET A 184 6.02 -26.70 18.77
CA MET A 184 5.71 -25.45 19.47
C MET A 184 5.92 -24.25 18.53
N GLU A 185 5.13 -23.19 18.70
CA GLU A 185 5.27 -21.92 17.99
C GLU A 185 4.92 -20.74 18.91
N GLY A 186 5.76 -19.71 18.89
CA GLY A 186 5.55 -18.43 19.55
C GLY A 186 5.69 -17.31 18.53
N THR A 187 4.93 -16.23 18.68
CA THR A 187 4.94 -15.11 17.74
C THR A 187 4.78 -13.80 18.49
N GLN A 188 5.59 -12.80 18.13
CA GLN A 188 5.43 -11.41 18.58
C GLN A 188 5.34 -10.50 17.36
N SER A 189 4.22 -9.80 17.23
CA SER A 189 4.00 -8.82 16.17
C SER A 189 4.45 -7.43 16.59
N PHE A 190 4.83 -6.61 15.61
CA PHE A 190 5.23 -5.21 15.80
C PHE A 190 4.81 -4.36 14.59
N MET A 191 4.83 -3.03 14.76
CA MET A 191 4.45 -2.09 13.71
C MET A 191 5.69 -1.60 12.95
N VAL A 192 5.56 -1.45 11.63
CA VAL A 192 6.60 -0.94 10.76
C VAL A 192 6.08 0.22 9.90
N LEU A 193 6.80 1.35 9.90
CA LEU A 193 6.68 2.44 8.94
C LEU A 193 8.00 2.54 8.16
N PRO A 194 8.10 1.88 6.99
CA PRO A 194 9.30 1.92 6.17
C PRO A 194 9.59 3.34 5.70
N ALA A 195 10.86 3.76 5.78
CA ALA A 195 11.31 5.02 5.21
C ALA A 195 11.04 5.03 3.69
N SER A 196 10.55 6.16 3.18
CA SER A 196 10.22 6.32 1.76
C SER A 196 10.49 7.75 1.31
N ALA A 197 11.14 7.90 0.16
CA ALA A 197 11.37 9.20 -0.44
C ALA A 197 10.12 9.70 -1.18
N GLU A 198 9.94 11.02 -1.23
CA GLU A 198 9.02 11.66 -2.16
C GLU A 198 9.33 11.21 -3.60
N GLN A 199 8.30 10.77 -4.30
CA GLN A 199 8.39 10.34 -5.69
C GLN A 199 8.07 11.52 -6.60
N PRO A 200 8.59 11.53 -7.84
CA PRO A 200 8.24 12.58 -8.80
C PRO A 200 6.72 12.70 -8.97
N PRO A 201 6.21 13.90 -9.33
CA PRO A 201 4.80 14.08 -9.62
C PRO A 201 4.29 13.06 -10.64
N LEU A 202 3.08 12.54 -10.39
CA LEU A 202 2.45 11.58 -11.28
C LEU A 202 2.13 12.23 -12.63
N ASN A 203 2.44 11.51 -13.71
CA ASN A 203 2.00 11.90 -15.04
C ASN A 203 0.54 11.49 -15.22
N ILE A 204 -0.38 12.41 -14.92
CA ILE A 204 -1.82 12.16 -15.01
C ILE A 204 -2.27 12.21 -16.48
N THR A 205 -2.73 11.07 -16.98
CA THR A 205 -3.18 10.86 -18.37
C THR A 205 -4.70 10.68 -18.46
N ALA A 206 -5.23 10.52 -19.67
CA ALA A 206 -6.65 10.19 -19.85
C ALA A 206 -7.04 8.80 -19.32
N CYS A 207 -6.07 7.92 -19.05
CA CYS A 207 -6.30 6.60 -18.45
C CYS A 207 -6.48 6.68 -16.93
N ASP A 208 -6.07 7.79 -16.30
CA ASP A 208 -6.25 8.00 -14.86
C ASP A 208 -7.72 8.21 -14.52
N LYS A 209 -8.27 7.28 -13.74
CA LYS A 209 -9.67 7.37 -13.29
C LYS A 209 -9.82 8.04 -11.92
N LEU A 210 -8.72 8.15 -11.18
CA LEU A 210 -8.72 8.61 -9.79
C LEU A 210 -8.52 10.13 -9.66
N TYR A 211 -7.69 10.72 -10.51
CA TYR A 211 -7.22 12.09 -10.35
C TYR A 211 -7.82 13.02 -11.39
N THR A 212 -8.12 14.25 -10.98
CA THR A 212 -8.63 15.31 -11.86
C THR A 212 -7.94 16.61 -11.48
N LEU A 213 -6.83 16.90 -12.17
CA LEU A 213 -6.03 18.12 -11.98
C LEU A 213 -6.67 19.36 -12.64
N THR A 214 -7.47 19.14 -13.69
CA THR A 214 -8.13 20.23 -14.43
C THR A 214 -9.62 19.95 -14.56
N LYS A 215 -10.45 20.93 -14.19
CA LYS A 215 -11.91 20.86 -14.34
C LYS A 215 -12.44 22.16 -14.88
N SER A 216 -13.37 22.06 -15.83
CA SER A 216 -14.04 23.22 -16.41
C SER A 216 -15.55 23.15 -16.22
N LYS A 217 -16.16 24.30 -15.91
CA LYS A 217 -17.60 24.43 -15.67
C LYS A 217 -18.14 25.70 -16.28
N THR A 218 -19.32 25.61 -16.92
CA THR A 218 -20.04 26.80 -17.39
C THR A 218 -20.81 27.43 -16.23
N LEU A 219 -20.63 28.71 -16.00
CA LEU A 219 -21.35 29.49 -14.99
C LEU A 219 -22.61 30.12 -15.58
N ARG A 220 -23.69 30.11 -14.80
CA ARG A 220 -25.00 30.73 -15.13
C ARG A 220 -25.57 31.39 -13.87
N LYS A 221 -26.44 32.40 -14.04
CA LYS A 221 -27.20 33.02 -12.94
C LYS A 221 -28.29 32.08 -12.40
N SER A 222 -28.88 31.26 -13.26
CA SER A 222 -29.81 30.17 -12.91
C SER A 222 -29.78 29.08 -14.00
N LEU A 223 -30.40 27.91 -13.76
CA LEU A 223 -30.38 26.78 -14.69
C LEU A 223 -30.91 27.12 -16.09
N LEU A 224 -31.79 28.12 -16.21
CA LEU A 224 -32.40 28.57 -17.46
C LEU A 224 -31.86 29.94 -17.94
N SER A 225 -30.92 30.56 -17.21
CA SER A 225 -30.39 31.87 -17.59
C SER A 225 -29.34 31.80 -18.69
N SER A 226 -29.02 32.96 -19.26
CA SER A 226 -27.84 33.16 -20.10
C SER A 226 -26.55 32.73 -19.37
N LYS A 227 -25.56 32.32 -20.16
CA LYS A 227 -24.23 31.95 -19.69
C LYS A 227 -23.52 33.21 -19.20
N LEU A 228 -22.90 33.13 -18.02
CA LEU A 228 -22.01 34.15 -17.49
C LEU A 228 -20.60 33.99 -18.07
N GLY A 229 -20.17 32.75 -18.26
CA GLY A 229 -18.84 32.43 -18.75
C GLY A 229 -18.46 31.00 -18.41
N ARG A 230 -17.20 30.65 -18.62
CA ARG A 230 -16.61 29.36 -18.28
C ARG A 230 -15.52 29.57 -17.25
N ILE A 231 -15.59 28.83 -16.15
CA ILE A 231 -14.48 28.74 -15.19
C ILE A 231 -13.71 27.45 -15.45
N THR A 232 -12.40 27.57 -15.49
CA THR A 232 -11.45 26.45 -15.54
C THR A 232 -10.63 26.52 -14.26
N ALA A 233 -10.59 25.43 -13.51
CA ALA A 233 -9.66 25.24 -12.41
C ALA A 233 -8.60 24.25 -12.85
N GLU A 234 -7.34 24.59 -12.63
CA GLU A 234 -6.17 23.79 -12.96
C GLU A 234 -5.25 23.78 -11.75
N ALA A 235 -4.66 22.62 -11.45
CA ALA A 235 -3.80 22.44 -10.31
C ALA A 235 -2.65 21.51 -10.66
N ILE A 236 -1.60 21.59 -9.86
CA ILE A 236 -0.48 20.66 -9.91
C ILE A 236 -0.53 19.74 -8.69
N GLN A 237 0.16 18.60 -8.78
CA GLN A 237 0.35 17.75 -7.61
C GLN A 237 1.06 18.54 -6.50
N PRO A 238 0.50 18.62 -5.28
CA PRO A 238 1.17 19.22 -4.14
C PRO A 238 2.39 18.39 -3.71
N PRO A 239 3.39 19.02 -3.05
CA PRO A 239 4.49 18.30 -2.42
C PRO A 239 3.99 17.22 -1.45
N ALA A 240 4.76 16.14 -1.32
CA ALA A 240 4.45 15.05 -0.41
C ALA A 240 4.35 15.54 1.05
N ALA A 241 3.50 14.87 1.81
CA ALA A 241 3.44 15.04 3.25
C ALA A 241 4.46 14.09 3.91
N GLY A 242 5.40 14.64 4.67
CA GLY A 242 6.40 13.90 5.44
C GLY A 242 5.82 13.40 6.75
N LEU A 243 5.68 12.09 6.89
CA LEU A 243 5.36 11.40 8.13
C LEU A 243 6.68 11.07 8.85
N ARG A 244 6.80 11.43 10.12
CA ARG A 244 7.97 11.05 10.92
C ARG A 244 8.07 9.53 11.07
N PRO A 245 9.29 8.95 11.21
CA PRO A 245 9.47 7.51 11.36
C PRO A 245 8.72 6.90 12.56
N ASP A 246 8.54 7.69 13.63
CA ASP A 246 7.79 7.33 14.83
C ASP A 246 6.25 7.35 14.65
N GLY A 247 5.76 7.88 13.52
CA GLY A 247 4.34 8.04 13.22
C GLY A 247 3.63 9.07 14.11
N HIS A 248 4.37 9.99 14.76
CA HIS A 248 3.80 10.95 15.74
C HIS A 248 3.67 12.38 15.24
N ALA A 249 4.30 12.75 14.11
CA ALA A 249 3.98 13.99 13.42
C ALA A 249 3.95 13.78 11.90
N ILE A 250 3.17 14.62 11.23
CA ILE A 250 3.08 14.70 9.78
C ILE A 250 3.18 16.15 9.35
N SER A 251 3.96 16.44 8.32
CA SER A 251 4.06 17.78 7.76
C SER A 251 2.76 18.17 7.03
N GLY A 252 2.45 19.46 7.03
CA GLY A 252 1.44 19.99 6.11
C GLY A 252 1.96 20.04 4.68
N THR A 253 1.07 20.38 3.74
CA THR A 253 1.43 20.70 2.34
C THR A 253 0.64 21.91 1.86
N THR A 254 0.93 22.42 0.67
CA THR A 254 0.18 23.52 0.05
C THR A 254 -0.27 23.11 -1.34
N ALA A 255 -1.57 23.17 -1.60
CA ALA A 255 -2.13 22.93 -2.92
C ALA A 255 -2.27 24.27 -3.68
N GLN A 256 -1.70 24.33 -4.87
CA GLN A 256 -1.83 25.48 -5.76
C GLN A 256 -2.92 25.22 -6.81
N VAL A 257 -3.92 26.10 -6.86
CA VAL A 257 -5.02 26.03 -7.84
C VAL A 257 -5.06 27.34 -8.63
N GLU A 258 -4.82 27.26 -9.93
CA GLU A 258 -5.06 28.34 -10.86
C GLU A 258 -6.53 28.30 -11.34
N LEU A 259 -7.18 29.45 -11.32
CA LEU A 259 -8.52 29.64 -11.80
C LEU A 259 -8.47 30.58 -13.00
N LYS A 260 -9.02 30.15 -14.13
CA LYS A 260 -9.22 30.95 -15.34
C LYS A 260 -10.71 31.12 -15.61
N PHE A 261 -11.18 32.36 -15.70
CA PHE A 261 -12.54 32.70 -16.07
C PHE A 261 -12.60 33.34 -17.45
N ASP A 262 -13.28 32.68 -18.37
CA ASP A 262 -13.59 33.17 -19.72
C ASP A 262 -15.02 33.72 -19.72
N PRO A 263 -15.22 35.05 -19.61
CA PRO A 263 -16.56 35.65 -19.58
C PRO A 263 -17.28 35.49 -20.92
N ALA A 264 -18.61 35.43 -20.88
CA ALA A 264 -19.42 35.36 -22.11
C ALA A 264 -19.46 36.70 -22.89
N SER A 265 -19.11 37.80 -22.22
CA SER A 265 -18.97 39.15 -22.79
C SER A 265 -18.11 40.02 -21.86
N ALA A 266 -17.48 41.07 -22.40
CA ALA A 266 -16.49 41.88 -21.68
C ALA A 266 -17.04 42.68 -20.47
N ASP A 267 -18.37 42.84 -20.37
CA ASP A 267 -19.06 43.49 -19.25
C ASP A 267 -19.28 42.57 -18.04
N ILE A 268 -19.03 41.26 -18.19
CA ILE A 268 -19.24 40.28 -17.11
C ILE A 268 -18.00 40.21 -16.22
N VAL A 269 -18.19 40.56 -14.96
CA VAL A 269 -17.14 40.48 -13.93
C VAL A 269 -16.87 39.04 -13.46
N PRO A 270 -15.63 38.72 -13.05
CA PRO A 270 -15.28 37.41 -12.50
C PRO A 270 -16.10 37.02 -11.26
N PRO A 271 -16.34 35.71 -11.03
CA PRO A 271 -16.98 35.23 -9.82
C PRO A 271 -16.15 35.56 -8.57
N LYS A 272 -16.83 35.84 -7.45
CA LYS A 272 -16.19 35.95 -6.14
C LYS A 272 -15.92 34.54 -5.60
N ILE A 273 -14.73 34.32 -5.09
CA ILE A 273 -14.37 33.06 -4.43
C ILE A 273 -14.81 33.17 -2.97
N THR A 274 -15.74 32.31 -2.55
CA THR A 274 -16.40 32.42 -1.23
C THR A 274 -15.92 31.40 -0.22
N GLY A 275 -15.26 30.33 -0.66
CA GLY A 275 -14.71 29.34 0.27
C GLY A 275 -13.99 28.21 -0.45
N VAL A 276 -13.13 27.52 0.30
CA VAL A 276 -12.47 26.28 -0.10
C VAL A 276 -12.67 25.25 1.00
N ALA A 277 -13.13 24.08 0.59
CA ALA A 277 -13.20 22.90 1.45
C ALA A 277 -12.26 21.82 0.90
N ALA A 278 -11.62 21.08 1.80
CA ALA A 278 -10.68 20.02 1.46
C ALA A 278 -11.00 18.75 2.24
N LYS A 279 -10.80 17.60 1.60
CA LYS A 279 -10.86 16.28 2.25
C LYS A 279 -9.65 15.46 1.82
N LEU A 280 -9.06 14.74 2.76
CA LEU A 280 -8.11 13.69 2.44
C LEU A 280 -8.91 12.41 2.17
N VAL A 281 -8.80 11.85 0.96
CA VAL A 281 -9.43 10.60 0.57
C VAL A 281 -8.35 9.53 0.45
N ALA A 282 -8.50 8.45 1.20
CA ALA A 282 -7.58 7.33 1.18
C ALA A 282 -8.18 6.19 0.36
N HIS A 283 -7.45 5.73 -0.66
CA HIS A 283 -7.84 4.65 -1.54
C HIS A 283 -6.98 3.42 -1.27
N THR A 284 -7.61 2.33 -0.85
CA THR A 284 -6.97 1.03 -0.64
C THR A 284 -7.38 0.07 -1.73
N TYR A 285 -6.40 -0.51 -2.39
CA TYR A 285 -6.59 -1.51 -3.43
C TYR A 285 -6.04 -2.84 -2.91
N TYR A 286 -6.76 -3.92 -3.16
CA TYR A 286 -6.39 -5.25 -2.68
C TYR A 286 -6.84 -6.33 -3.66
N SER A 287 -6.04 -7.38 -3.83
CA SER A 287 -6.34 -8.44 -4.79
C SER A 287 -6.00 -9.82 -4.24
N ALA A 288 -6.72 -10.83 -4.73
CA ALA A 288 -6.36 -12.23 -4.54
C ALA A 288 -5.28 -12.71 -5.53
N GLY A 289 -4.91 -11.88 -6.51
CA GLY A 289 -3.82 -12.10 -7.44
C GLY A 289 -2.87 -10.91 -7.47
N ALA A 290 -1.87 -10.99 -8.33
CA ALA A 290 -0.86 -9.95 -8.42
C ALA A 290 -1.39 -8.68 -9.15
N ILE A 291 -1.03 -7.50 -8.64
CA ILE A 291 -1.35 -6.20 -9.21
C ILE A 291 -0.32 -5.88 -10.30
N ALA A 292 -0.70 -5.99 -11.56
CA ALA A 292 0.23 -5.82 -12.69
C ALA A 292 0.34 -4.37 -13.21
N SER A 293 -0.47 -3.44 -12.71
CA SER A 293 -0.49 -2.02 -13.10
C SER A 293 -0.78 -1.14 -11.89
N PHE A 294 -0.34 0.13 -11.93
CA PHE A 294 -0.68 1.07 -10.86
C PHE A 294 -2.21 1.23 -10.70
N PRO A 295 -2.70 1.37 -9.46
CA PRO A 295 -4.13 1.38 -9.22
C PRO A 295 -4.91 2.53 -9.87
N ASN A 296 -4.29 3.71 -10.02
CA ASN A 296 -4.89 4.90 -10.64
C ASN A 296 -5.19 4.73 -12.13
N MET A 297 -4.45 3.87 -12.83
CA MET A 297 -4.62 3.59 -14.27
C MET A 297 -5.53 2.39 -14.56
N ALA A 298 -5.85 1.58 -13.54
CA ALA A 298 -6.63 0.37 -13.70
C ALA A 298 -8.11 0.61 -13.34
N ASP A 299 -9.00 -0.15 -13.98
CA ASP A 299 -10.41 -0.12 -13.65
C ASP A 299 -10.75 -1.06 -12.48
N TRP A 300 -10.70 -0.51 -11.27
CA TRP A 300 -11.06 -1.24 -10.05
C TRP A 300 -12.56 -1.24 -9.73
N SER A 301 -13.41 -0.65 -10.60
CA SER A 301 -14.87 -0.61 -10.40
C SER A 301 -15.52 -1.97 -10.62
N ARG A 302 -14.87 -2.86 -11.38
CA ARG A 302 -15.33 -4.23 -11.64
C ARG A 302 -14.98 -5.15 -10.47
N GLN A 303 -15.74 -5.03 -9.39
CA GLN A 303 -15.61 -5.90 -8.21
C GLN A 303 -15.92 -7.38 -8.54
N PHE A 304 -16.68 -7.63 -9.60
CA PHE A 304 -17.09 -8.96 -10.05
C PHE A 304 -16.44 -9.30 -11.41
N GLY A 305 -15.61 -10.36 -11.44
CA GLY A 305 -14.92 -10.82 -12.65
C GLY A 305 -13.75 -11.77 -12.36
N ALA A 306 -13.05 -12.20 -13.41
CA ALA A 306 -11.91 -13.13 -13.31
C ALA A 306 -10.74 -12.57 -12.47
N GLU A 307 -10.63 -11.25 -12.36
CA GLU A 307 -9.47 -10.57 -11.76
C GLU A 307 -9.45 -10.55 -10.23
N LYS A 308 -10.53 -10.90 -9.52
CA LYS A 308 -10.56 -11.02 -8.03
C LYS A 308 -9.86 -9.85 -7.32
N ARG A 309 -10.31 -8.64 -7.62
CA ARG A 309 -9.77 -7.37 -7.13
C ARG A 309 -10.85 -6.60 -6.37
N GLY A 310 -10.43 -5.78 -5.41
CA GLY A 310 -11.31 -4.90 -4.65
C GLY A 310 -10.66 -3.55 -4.39
N ALA A 311 -11.50 -2.52 -4.29
CA ALA A 311 -11.09 -1.18 -3.90
C ALA A 311 -11.98 -0.69 -2.76
N TYR A 312 -11.39 0.04 -1.83
CA TYR A 312 -12.06 0.68 -0.72
C TYR A 312 -11.59 2.11 -0.61
N GLN A 313 -12.51 3.03 -0.31
CA GLN A 313 -12.17 4.42 -0.05
C GLN A 313 -12.84 4.90 1.23
N THR A 314 -12.14 5.75 1.95
CA THR A 314 -12.68 6.52 3.08
C THR A 314 -12.06 7.90 3.09
N SER A 315 -12.67 8.85 3.79
CA SER A 315 -12.20 10.24 3.77
C SER A 315 -12.25 10.90 5.15
N VAL A 316 -11.36 11.87 5.34
CA VAL A 316 -11.32 12.74 6.51
C VAL A 316 -11.44 14.17 6.02
N SER A 317 -12.47 14.88 6.49
CA SER A 317 -12.60 16.31 6.23
C SER A 317 -11.49 17.07 6.94
N LEU A 318 -10.82 17.94 6.20
CA LEU A 318 -9.81 18.84 6.72
C LEU A 318 -10.48 20.10 7.30
N PRO A 319 -9.79 20.85 8.19
CA PRO A 319 -10.25 22.15 8.65
C PRO A 319 -10.57 23.08 7.48
N ASN A 320 -11.56 23.96 7.67
CA ASN A 320 -11.90 24.95 6.65
C ASN A 320 -10.71 25.87 6.37
N VAL A 321 -10.46 26.13 5.09
CA VAL A 321 -9.34 26.96 4.67
C VAL A 321 -9.79 28.42 4.67
N THR A 322 -9.16 29.25 5.49
CA THR A 322 -9.35 30.70 5.47
C THR A 322 -8.61 31.26 4.26
N LEU A 323 -9.37 31.68 3.24
CA LEU A 323 -8.79 32.34 2.07
C LEU A 323 -8.39 33.78 2.40
N GLY A 324 -7.19 34.17 1.96
CA GLY A 324 -6.81 35.57 1.87
C GLY A 324 -7.64 36.34 0.83
N LYS A 325 -7.44 37.66 0.72
CA LYS A 325 -8.08 38.47 -0.33
C LYS A 325 -7.60 37.99 -1.71
N THR A 326 -8.50 37.40 -2.49
CA THR A 326 -8.21 36.97 -3.86
C THR A 326 -8.41 38.11 -4.84
N ARG A 327 -7.51 38.26 -5.81
CA ARG A 327 -7.57 39.28 -6.86
C ARG A 327 -7.50 38.60 -8.22
N TRP A 328 -8.41 39.00 -9.11
CA TRP A 328 -8.41 38.57 -10.50
C TRP A 328 -7.53 39.50 -11.33
N ALA A 329 -6.60 38.94 -12.10
CA ALA A 329 -5.85 39.64 -13.13
C ALA A 329 -6.60 39.50 -14.47
N GLN A 330 -6.77 40.60 -15.20
CA GLN A 330 -7.39 40.60 -16.53
C GLN A 330 -6.33 40.51 -17.62
N HIS A 331 -6.60 39.72 -18.64
CA HIS A 331 -5.72 39.48 -19.79
C HIS A 331 -6.51 39.62 -21.09
N LEU A 332 -5.81 39.94 -22.18
CA LEU A 332 -6.38 39.94 -23.54
C LEU A 332 -6.24 38.54 -24.15
N SER A 333 -7.29 38.03 -24.81
CA SER A 333 -7.24 36.75 -25.51
C SER A 333 -6.37 36.85 -26.77
N SER A 334 -5.52 35.85 -26.99
CA SER A 334 -4.58 35.78 -28.12
C SER A 334 -5.28 35.72 -29.49
N ASP A 335 -6.55 35.29 -29.52
CA ASP A 335 -7.38 35.22 -30.74
C ASP A 335 -7.65 36.60 -31.37
N VAL A 336 -7.40 37.69 -30.65
CA VAL A 336 -7.48 39.06 -31.21
C VAL A 336 -6.22 39.41 -32.03
N ARG A 337 -5.14 38.61 -31.98
CA ARG A 337 -3.84 38.90 -32.63
C ARG A 337 -3.46 38.02 -33.82
N ARG A 338 -4.29 37.09 -34.28
CA ARG A 338 -3.98 36.26 -35.47
C ARG A 338 -5.14 36.21 -36.46
N ASP A 339 -5.31 37.30 -37.21
CA ASP A 339 -5.82 37.24 -38.58
C ASP A 339 -4.63 37.19 -39.54
N SER A 340 -3.96 36.04 -39.60
CA SER A 340 -3.13 35.67 -40.75
C SER A 340 -3.28 34.16 -40.91
N GLY A 341 -4.00 33.79 -41.97
CA GLY A 341 -4.44 32.42 -42.20
C GLY A 341 -3.27 31.47 -42.38
N TYR A 342 -3.23 30.41 -41.55
CA TYR A 342 -2.82 29.10 -42.01
C TYR A 342 -3.47 28.05 -41.11
N MET A 343 -4.22 27.18 -41.76
CA MET A 343 -5.01 26.09 -41.19
C MET A 343 -4.08 24.89 -40.99
N THR A 344 -4.09 24.30 -39.80
CA THR A 344 -3.55 22.96 -39.54
C THR A 344 -4.54 22.21 -38.67
N ASP A 345 -5.13 21.17 -39.24
CA ASP A 345 -6.01 20.22 -38.58
C ASP A 345 -5.20 19.33 -37.63
N GLU A 346 -5.66 19.17 -36.39
CA GLU A 346 -5.22 18.11 -35.46
C GLU A 346 -6.46 17.54 -34.74
N PRO A 347 -6.44 16.24 -34.38
CA PRO A 347 -7.64 15.42 -34.25
C PRO A 347 -8.31 15.57 -32.87
N SER A 348 -9.65 15.64 -32.90
CA SER A 348 -10.51 15.68 -31.72
C SER A 348 -10.73 14.26 -31.17
N SER A 349 -10.44 14.04 -29.89
CA SER A 349 -10.82 12.81 -29.16
C SER A 349 -12.35 12.74 -28.91
N PRO A 350 -12.93 11.53 -28.80
CA PRO A 350 -14.36 11.30 -28.95
C PRO A 350 -15.13 11.53 -27.65
N GLY A 351 -16.20 12.32 -27.74
CA GLY A 351 -17.30 12.33 -26.78
C GLY A 351 -18.49 11.62 -27.40
N GLU A 352 -19.02 10.63 -26.69
CA GLU A 352 -20.21 9.86 -27.03
C GLU A 352 -21.45 10.76 -27.03
N ASP A 353 -22.20 10.78 -28.14
CA ASP A 353 -23.63 11.04 -28.09
C ASP A 353 -24.37 10.38 -29.28
N ASP A 354 -25.61 10.05 -28.98
CA ASP A 354 -26.45 9.01 -29.53
C ASP A 354 -26.98 9.29 -30.95
N GLY A 355 -27.23 8.22 -31.70
CA GLY A 355 -27.54 8.28 -33.12
C GLY A 355 -28.94 8.82 -33.42
N ARG A 356 -29.01 9.88 -34.25
CA ARG A 356 -30.14 10.09 -35.19
C ARG A 356 -29.65 10.67 -36.52
N ARG A 357 -29.87 9.90 -37.58
CA ARG A 357 -29.62 10.28 -38.98
C ARG A 357 -30.48 11.49 -39.37
N GLY A 358 -29.84 12.53 -39.89
CA GLY A 358 -30.49 13.66 -40.56
C GLY A 358 -29.51 14.32 -41.53
N SER A 359 -29.66 14.02 -42.82
CA SER A 359 -28.98 14.73 -43.91
C SER A 359 -29.53 16.15 -44.02
N GLY A 360 -28.68 17.17 -44.08
CA GLY A 360 -29.12 18.55 -44.31
C GLY A 360 -28.07 19.62 -44.09
N SER A 361 -27.45 20.07 -45.19
CA SER A 361 -26.91 21.42 -45.44
C SER A 361 -26.12 22.13 -44.31
N SER A 362 -24.79 22.13 -44.45
CA SER A 362 -23.86 22.91 -43.63
C SER A 362 -24.02 24.42 -43.83
N ARG A 363 -24.96 25.05 -43.12
CA ARG A 363 -24.88 26.48 -42.83
C ARG A 363 -23.91 26.65 -41.66
N LYS A 364 -22.70 27.16 -41.93
CA LYS A 364 -21.78 27.68 -40.92
C LYS A 364 -22.52 28.74 -40.10
N LEU A 365 -23.05 28.35 -38.95
CA LEU A 365 -23.48 29.27 -37.90
C LEU A 365 -22.23 30.02 -37.43
N LYS A 366 -22.11 31.30 -37.80
CA LYS A 366 -21.14 32.23 -37.22
C LYS A 366 -21.31 32.18 -35.70
N GLY A 367 -20.36 31.53 -35.01
CA GLY A 367 -20.31 31.54 -33.56
C GLY A 367 -20.22 32.99 -33.08
N LYS A 368 -20.98 33.32 -32.02
CA LYS A 368 -20.91 34.60 -31.32
C LYS A 368 -19.44 34.85 -30.93
N PRO A 369 -18.87 36.06 -31.14
CA PRO A 369 -17.48 36.31 -30.77
C PRO A 369 -17.30 36.05 -29.28
N SER A 370 -16.32 35.21 -28.95
CA SER A 370 -15.84 35.03 -27.58
C SER A 370 -15.39 36.38 -27.02
N SER A 371 -15.46 36.56 -25.69
CA SER A 371 -14.96 37.78 -25.06
C SER A 371 -13.46 38.00 -25.42
N PRO A 372 -13.04 39.24 -25.74
CA PRO A 372 -11.64 39.57 -26.01
C PRO A 372 -10.77 39.55 -24.74
N ILE A 373 -11.37 39.32 -23.57
CA ILE A 373 -10.69 39.28 -22.28
C ILE A 373 -10.97 37.95 -21.56
N PHE A 374 -10.01 37.52 -20.76
CA PHE A 374 -10.16 36.48 -19.75
C PHE A 374 -9.51 36.92 -18.44
N HIS A 375 -9.86 36.27 -17.34
CA HIS A 375 -9.31 36.59 -16.02
C HIS A 375 -8.65 35.38 -15.39
N THR A 376 -7.54 35.59 -14.67
CA THR A 376 -6.88 34.53 -13.90
C THR A 376 -6.67 34.92 -12.44
N THR A 377 -6.63 33.93 -11.56
CA THR A 377 -6.21 34.09 -10.16
C THR A 377 -5.65 32.78 -9.63
N THR A 378 -4.74 32.85 -8.66
CA THR A 378 -4.09 31.67 -8.08
C THR A 378 -4.42 31.57 -6.60
N LEU A 379 -4.85 30.39 -6.17
CA LEU A 379 -5.13 30.05 -4.78
C LEU A 379 -3.98 29.23 -4.22
N GLN A 380 -3.42 29.67 -3.10
CA GLN A 380 -2.49 28.90 -2.28
C GLN A 380 -3.27 28.35 -1.08
N ILE A 381 -3.53 27.05 -1.08
CA ILE A 381 -4.44 26.38 -0.14
C ILE A 381 -3.58 25.57 0.83
N PRO A 382 -3.34 26.06 2.06
CA PRO A 382 -2.61 25.29 3.07
C PRO A 382 -3.43 24.08 3.54
N ILE A 383 -2.77 22.92 3.60
CA ILE A 383 -3.36 21.63 3.97
C ILE A 383 -2.73 21.17 5.29
N ASP A 384 -3.50 21.27 6.38
CA ASP A 384 -3.10 20.80 7.71
C ASP A 384 -3.44 19.31 7.90
N LEU A 385 -2.43 18.46 7.70
CA LEU A 385 -2.54 17.01 7.93
C LEU A 385 -2.34 16.61 9.40
N GLY A 386 -1.86 17.51 10.26
CA GLY A 386 -1.78 17.27 11.70
C GLY A 386 -3.16 17.04 12.31
N SER A 387 -4.18 17.74 11.80
CA SER A 387 -5.58 17.54 12.15
C SER A 387 -6.10 16.12 11.83
N VAL A 388 -5.55 15.47 10.80
CA VAL A 388 -5.85 14.08 10.43
C VAL A 388 -5.16 13.14 11.41
N LEU A 389 -3.86 13.34 11.67
CA LEU A 389 -3.06 12.51 12.57
C LEU A 389 -3.59 12.51 14.02
N ALA A 390 -4.24 13.60 14.44
CA ALA A 390 -4.91 13.67 15.73
C ALA A 390 -5.99 12.58 15.87
N LYS A 391 -6.72 12.27 14.79
CA LYS A 391 -7.90 11.39 14.75
C LYS A 391 -7.62 10.00 14.16
N LYS A 392 -6.66 9.90 13.24
CA LYS A 392 -6.33 8.73 12.42
C LYS A 392 -4.81 8.53 12.36
N ILE A 393 -4.35 7.41 11.83
CA ILE A 393 -2.92 7.18 11.52
C ILE A 393 -2.79 7.04 9.99
N PRO A 394 -2.54 8.13 9.25
CA PRO A 394 -2.19 7.98 7.85
C PRO A 394 -0.91 7.16 7.73
N ILE A 395 -0.92 6.15 6.86
CA ILE A 395 0.25 5.35 6.49
C ILE A 395 0.81 5.89 5.17
N PRO A 396 2.08 5.61 4.83
CA PRO A 396 2.64 6.08 3.57
C PRO A 396 1.89 5.54 2.36
N THR A 397 2.03 6.26 1.25
CA THR A 397 1.65 5.77 -0.08
C THR A 397 2.58 4.62 -0.45
N PHE A 398 2.02 3.47 -0.84
CA PHE A 398 2.82 2.31 -1.20
C PHE A 398 2.09 1.40 -2.20
N HIS A 399 2.89 0.59 -2.89
CA HIS A 399 2.43 -0.45 -3.80
C HIS A 399 3.16 -1.75 -3.50
N SER A 400 2.41 -2.83 -3.28
CA SER A 400 2.92 -4.19 -3.15
C SER A 400 2.19 -5.12 -4.10
N CYS A 401 2.70 -6.35 -4.24
CA CYS A 401 2.15 -7.35 -5.15
C CYS A 401 0.63 -7.53 -5.06
N ILE A 402 0.03 -7.41 -3.87
CA ILE A 402 -1.41 -7.69 -3.67
C ILE A 402 -2.18 -6.57 -2.97
N THR A 403 -1.50 -5.52 -2.50
CA THR A 403 -2.13 -4.40 -1.78
C THR A 403 -1.47 -3.08 -2.12
N SER A 404 -2.25 -2.00 -2.16
CA SER A 404 -1.73 -0.64 -2.35
C SER A 404 -2.54 0.38 -1.57
N ARG A 405 -1.90 1.47 -1.17
CA ARG A 405 -2.54 2.67 -0.60
C ARG A 405 -2.08 3.89 -1.37
N VAL A 406 -3.03 4.69 -1.84
CA VAL A 406 -2.79 6.02 -2.42
C VAL A 406 -3.79 7.02 -1.84
N TYR A 407 -3.49 8.32 -1.99
CA TYR A 407 -4.37 9.38 -1.52
C TYR A 407 -4.75 10.34 -2.64
N ALA A 408 -5.96 10.88 -2.52
CA ALA A 408 -6.45 12.01 -3.27
C ALA A 408 -6.82 13.15 -2.32
N LEU A 409 -6.34 14.35 -2.60
CA LEU A 409 -6.78 15.57 -1.97
C LEU A 409 -7.98 16.11 -2.76
N HIS A 410 -9.18 15.87 -2.23
CA HIS A 410 -10.43 16.33 -2.82
C HIS A 410 -10.66 17.79 -2.44
N LEU A 411 -10.49 18.70 -3.39
CA LEU A 411 -10.67 20.14 -3.21
C LEU A 411 -11.98 20.60 -3.82
N THR A 412 -12.76 21.35 -3.07
CA THR A 412 -13.97 22.03 -3.56
C THR A 412 -13.81 23.54 -3.43
N VAL A 413 -13.75 24.23 -4.56
CA VAL A 413 -13.73 25.70 -4.63
C VAL A 413 -15.16 26.19 -4.84
N THR A 414 -15.63 27.06 -3.95
CA THR A 414 -16.96 27.68 -4.04
C THR A 414 -16.85 29.09 -4.61
N LEU A 415 -17.66 29.35 -5.62
CA LEU A 415 -17.68 30.57 -6.43
C LEU A 415 -19.09 31.16 -6.38
N SER A 416 -19.20 32.47 -6.18
CA SER A 416 -20.47 33.19 -6.29
C SER A 416 -20.46 34.18 -7.46
N SER A 417 -21.58 34.23 -8.18
CA SER A 417 -21.81 35.16 -9.27
C SER A 417 -23.18 35.81 -9.08
N GLY A 418 -23.22 36.95 -8.38
CA GLY A 418 -24.48 37.53 -7.91
C GLY A 418 -25.11 36.64 -6.85
N SER A 419 -26.36 36.21 -7.06
CA SER A 419 -27.09 35.29 -6.17
C SER A 419 -26.78 33.80 -6.42
N ALA A 420 -26.09 33.45 -7.51
CA ALA A 420 -25.79 32.06 -7.85
C ALA A 420 -24.51 31.57 -7.16
N VAL A 421 -24.57 30.39 -6.54
CA VAL A 421 -23.41 29.69 -5.97
C VAL A 421 -23.07 28.50 -6.86
N ASN A 422 -21.81 28.40 -7.25
CA ASN A 422 -21.26 27.34 -8.09
C ASN A 422 -20.06 26.72 -7.38
N THR A 423 -19.86 25.42 -7.59
CA THR A 423 -18.68 24.69 -7.10
C THR A 423 -17.87 24.13 -8.25
N VAL A 424 -16.55 24.10 -8.09
CA VAL A 424 -15.61 23.35 -8.94
C VAL A 424 -14.83 22.41 -8.04
N THR A 425 -14.71 21.15 -8.44
CA THR A 425 -14.02 20.12 -7.68
C THR A 425 -12.81 19.60 -8.44
N LEU A 426 -11.72 19.39 -7.71
CA LEU A 426 -10.47 18.78 -8.19
C LEU A 426 -10.10 17.62 -7.25
N ASP A 427 -9.49 16.59 -7.82
CA ASP A 427 -8.98 15.43 -7.09
C ASP A 427 -7.47 15.34 -7.37
N LEU A 428 -6.67 15.91 -6.48
CA LEU A 428 -5.22 16.00 -6.67
C LEU A 428 -4.54 14.76 -6.07
N PRO A 429 -3.54 14.16 -6.74
CA PRO A 429 -2.73 13.14 -6.12
C PRO A 429 -1.98 13.73 -4.93
N LEU A 430 -1.99 13.03 -3.79
CA LEU A 430 -1.20 13.39 -2.62
C LEU A 430 -0.36 12.19 -2.21
N GLN A 431 0.94 12.38 -2.11
CA GLN A 431 1.84 11.38 -1.56
C GLN A 431 1.99 11.61 -0.06
N ILE A 432 2.00 10.51 0.69
CA ILE A 432 2.45 10.49 2.09
C ILE A 432 3.72 9.66 2.09
N ALA A 433 4.83 10.26 2.48
CA ALA A 433 6.15 9.64 2.51
C ALA A 433 6.65 9.59 3.96
N VAL A 434 7.47 8.61 4.31
CA VAL A 434 8.06 8.50 5.65
C VAL A 434 9.47 9.04 5.61
N GLU A 435 9.72 10.07 6.42
CA GLU A 435 11.05 10.67 6.55
C GLU A 435 12.07 9.62 7.01
N PRO A 436 13.35 9.73 6.59
CA PRO A 436 14.39 8.86 7.10
C PRO A 436 14.64 9.10 8.60
N ASP A 437 14.95 8.04 9.33
CA ASP A 437 15.40 8.17 10.73
C ASP A 437 16.92 8.38 10.78
N TRP A 438 17.31 9.65 10.90
CA TRP A 438 18.71 10.06 10.99
C TRP A 438 19.42 9.53 12.25
N SER A 439 18.68 9.12 13.29
CA SER A 439 19.27 8.58 14.52
C SER A 439 19.78 7.14 14.36
N LEU A 440 19.31 6.42 13.34
CA LEU A 440 19.70 5.04 13.06
C LEU A 440 20.99 4.91 12.26
N GLY A 441 21.73 6.02 12.06
CA GLY A 441 23.09 6.08 11.52
C GLY A 441 23.33 5.17 10.33
N TYR A 442 23.17 5.67 9.09
CA TYR A 442 23.52 4.93 7.88
C TYR A 442 24.97 4.45 7.95
N PRO A 443 25.27 3.16 8.16
CA PRO A 443 26.61 2.64 7.97
C PRO A 443 26.72 2.41 6.46
N MET A 444 26.91 3.49 5.71
CA MET A 444 27.27 3.41 4.28
C MET A 444 28.65 2.77 4.08
N GLU A 445 29.44 2.59 5.15
CA GLU A 445 30.80 2.03 5.10
C GLU A 445 30.86 0.49 5.08
N ASP A 446 29.79 -0.24 5.49
CA ASP A 446 29.83 -1.71 5.65
C ASP A 446 28.83 -2.48 4.76
N LEU A 447 28.18 -1.82 3.79
CA LEU A 447 27.32 -2.54 2.85
C LEU A 447 28.19 -3.35 1.86
N PRO A 448 27.90 -4.65 1.64
CA PRO A 448 28.55 -5.40 0.60
C PRO A 448 28.28 -4.71 -0.74
N SER A 449 29.30 -4.70 -1.62
CA SER A 449 29.14 -4.10 -2.94
C SER A 449 27.94 -4.73 -3.67
N PHE A 450 27.32 -3.99 -4.60
CA PHE A 450 26.23 -4.52 -5.43
C PHE A 450 26.60 -5.86 -6.08
N GLU A 451 27.85 -6.00 -6.50
CA GLU A 451 28.40 -7.23 -7.09
C GLU A 451 28.43 -8.39 -6.09
N THR A 452 28.85 -8.12 -4.84
CA THR A 452 28.83 -9.11 -3.75
C THR A 452 27.40 -9.57 -3.42
N ALA A 453 26.44 -8.66 -3.37
CA ALA A 453 25.05 -9.00 -3.08
C ALA A 453 24.38 -9.81 -4.20
N VAL A 454 24.69 -9.52 -5.46
CA VAL A 454 24.23 -10.31 -6.62
C VAL A 454 24.84 -11.70 -6.59
N GLN A 455 26.14 -11.81 -6.30
CA GLN A 455 26.83 -13.08 -6.25
C GLN A 455 26.34 -13.97 -5.09
N GLU A 456 26.03 -13.40 -3.92
CA GLU A 456 25.37 -14.12 -2.83
C GLU A 456 23.99 -14.64 -3.22
N ALA A 457 23.19 -13.84 -3.95
CA ALA A 457 21.87 -14.25 -4.43
C ALA A 457 21.95 -15.39 -5.47
N GLU A 458 22.94 -15.35 -6.37
CA GLU A 458 23.22 -16.43 -7.34
C GLU A 458 23.66 -17.72 -6.64
N VAL A 459 24.54 -17.61 -5.64
CA VAL A 459 25.00 -18.75 -4.82
C VAL A 459 23.82 -19.38 -4.07
N ASP A 460 22.93 -18.58 -3.50
CA ASP A 460 21.76 -19.08 -2.77
C ASP A 460 20.77 -19.81 -3.71
N ASP A 461 20.66 -19.38 -4.97
CA ASP A 461 19.85 -20.05 -6.00
C ASP A 461 20.47 -21.40 -6.44
N MET A 462 21.81 -21.48 -6.48
CA MET A 462 22.52 -22.73 -6.74
C MET A 462 22.44 -23.73 -5.58
N LEU A 463 22.31 -23.25 -4.34
CA LEU A 463 22.22 -24.08 -3.13
C LEU A 463 20.79 -24.52 -2.77
N ARG A 464 19.79 -24.12 -3.56
CA ARG A 464 18.41 -24.59 -3.36
C ARG A 464 18.34 -26.12 -3.49
N PRO A 465 17.68 -26.82 -2.54
CA PRO A 465 17.46 -28.26 -2.66
C PRO A 465 16.69 -28.58 -3.93
N ARG A 466 17.39 -29.11 -4.94
CA ARG A 466 16.74 -29.66 -6.12
C ARG A 466 16.09 -30.97 -5.69
N TYR A 467 14.76 -30.99 -5.68
CA TYR A 467 14.00 -32.20 -5.41
C TYR A 467 14.22 -33.16 -6.60
N ILE A 468 15.16 -34.09 -6.44
CA ILE A 468 15.35 -35.18 -7.41
C ILE A 468 14.13 -36.09 -7.25
N HIS A 469 13.16 -35.94 -8.14
CA HIS A 469 12.07 -36.89 -8.26
C HIS A 469 12.67 -38.23 -8.67
N VAL A 470 12.70 -39.22 -7.78
CA VAL A 470 12.97 -40.61 -8.18
C VAL A 470 11.86 -40.98 -9.17
N PRO A 471 12.17 -41.33 -10.43
CA PRO A 471 11.15 -41.66 -11.41
C PRO A 471 10.26 -42.79 -10.90
N ASN A 472 8.96 -42.64 -11.10
CA ASN A 472 7.97 -43.62 -10.70
C ASN A 472 8.32 -44.99 -11.33
N GLN A 473 8.34 -46.08 -10.54
CA GLN A 473 8.79 -47.41 -10.98
C GLN A 473 8.05 -47.95 -12.23
N GLN A 474 6.91 -47.38 -12.56
CA GLN A 474 6.12 -47.71 -13.75
C GLN A 474 6.79 -47.30 -15.09
N TYR A 475 7.86 -46.49 -15.05
CA TYR A 475 8.64 -46.09 -16.23
C TYR A 475 10.06 -46.68 -16.26
N ILE A 476 10.38 -47.62 -15.37
CA ILE A 476 11.63 -48.40 -15.44
C ILE A 476 11.38 -49.58 -16.37
N GLY A 477 11.41 -49.31 -17.67
CA GLY A 477 11.23 -50.32 -18.70
C GLY A 477 11.88 -49.86 -20.00
N THR A 478 12.94 -50.58 -20.39
CA THR A 478 13.57 -50.56 -21.71
C THR A 478 14.33 -49.28 -22.11
N SER A 479 15.51 -49.11 -21.53
CA SER A 479 16.61 -48.39 -22.20
C SER A 479 17.88 -49.24 -22.17
N SER A 480 17.89 -50.31 -22.97
CA SER A 480 19.17 -50.90 -23.40
C SER A 480 19.82 -49.94 -24.38
N LEU A 481 20.98 -49.40 -23.99
CA LEU A 481 21.84 -48.63 -24.89
C LEU A 481 22.35 -49.55 -26.01
N PRO A 482 22.49 -49.08 -27.26
CA PRO A 482 23.04 -49.88 -28.35
C PRO A 482 24.49 -50.26 -28.02
N GLY A 483 24.75 -51.57 -27.94
CA GLY A 483 26.07 -52.12 -27.63
C GLY A 483 27.09 -51.76 -28.71
N TYR A 484 28.22 -51.20 -28.28
CA TYR A 484 29.48 -51.29 -28.99
C TYR A 484 30.32 -52.35 -28.29
N GLY A 485 30.72 -53.37 -29.04
CA GLY A 485 31.66 -54.40 -28.59
C GLY A 485 31.07 -55.80 -28.70
N ASP A 486 31.37 -56.47 -29.82
CA ASP A 486 31.95 -57.82 -29.83
C ASP A 486 32.20 -58.22 -31.30
N GLY A 487 33.28 -57.68 -31.85
CA GLY A 487 34.02 -58.34 -32.91
C GLY A 487 35.20 -59.07 -32.30
N ILE A 488 35.55 -60.23 -32.88
CA ILE A 488 36.71 -61.11 -32.60
C ILE A 488 36.34 -62.22 -31.59
N THR A 489 36.33 -63.54 -31.87
CA THR A 489 36.91 -64.36 -32.96
C THR A 489 36.39 -65.81 -32.85
N ALA A 490 36.39 -66.57 -33.95
CA ALA A 490 37.23 -67.77 -34.07
C ALA A 490 37.08 -68.41 -35.46
N HIS A 491 38.17 -68.41 -36.22
CA HIS A 491 38.85 -69.67 -36.47
C HIS A 491 40.11 -69.71 -35.62
#